data_AF-A0A7Y1XNX2-F1
#
_entry.id   AF-A0A7Y1XNX2-F1
#
_cell.length_a   1.000
_cell.length_b   1.000
_cell.length_c   1.000
_cell.angle_alpha   90.00
_cell.angle_beta   90.00
_cell.angle_gamma   90.00
#
_symmetry.space_group_name_H-M   'P 1'
#
loop_
_entity.id
_entity.type
_entity.pdbx_description
1 polymer ?
#
loop_
_entity_poly.entity_id
_entity_poly.type
_entity_poly.pdbx_seq_one_letter_code
_entity_poly.pdbx_strand_id
1 'polypeptide(L)'
;ILTAQRFNAVDNYDDEKANEVLKVLAKNETWQIPTLALYRSTRSKENFTHLPDSIRIKWENGLQAMENQEPSPDSRKYTDWMLKMTGKIHQYEIDIMAGTDTPIGFLTPGLSLHEELSQLVEAGLSPLEALKTATLNPAIYFDLETELGWIGENTWADLVILTANPLEDISNTKQIDAVLKQGSYFDRNVLNQTLEKVRKN
;
A
#
# COMPACT_ATOMS: atom_id res chain seq x y z
N ILE A 1 -15.90 -20.91 -8.46
CA ILE A 1 -17.15 -20.10 -8.46
C ILE A 1 -16.85 -18.62 -8.18
N LEU A 2 -16.04 -18.27 -7.16
CA LEU A 2 -15.67 -16.86 -6.87
C LEU A 2 -14.78 -16.18 -7.94
N THR A 3 -13.82 -16.89 -8.55
CA THR A 3 -12.96 -16.33 -9.61
C THR A 3 -13.70 -16.00 -10.91
N ALA A 4 -14.84 -16.62 -11.17
CA ALA A 4 -15.64 -16.35 -12.36
C ALA A 4 -16.35 -14.98 -12.31
N GLN A 5 -16.72 -14.52 -11.11
CA GLN A 5 -17.46 -13.27 -10.96
C GLN A 5 -16.60 -12.05 -11.26
N ARG A 6 -15.36 -11.98 -10.76
CA ARG A 6 -14.50 -10.80 -10.95
C ARG A 6 -14.16 -10.56 -12.42
N PHE A 7 -13.80 -11.61 -13.15
CA PHE A 7 -13.40 -11.47 -14.55
C PHE A 7 -14.60 -11.17 -15.43
N ASN A 8 -15.74 -11.83 -15.18
CA ASN A 8 -16.98 -11.51 -15.86
C ASN A 8 -17.44 -10.05 -15.60
N ALA A 9 -17.27 -9.54 -14.38
CA ALA A 9 -17.57 -8.15 -14.06
C ALA A 9 -16.66 -7.18 -14.83
N VAL A 10 -15.36 -7.47 -14.94
CA VAL A 10 -14.44 -6.67 -15.75
C VAL A 10 -14.72 -6.78 -17.26
N ASP A 11 -15.17 -7.94 -17.74
CA ASP A 11 -15.57 -8.16 -19.14
C ASP A 11 -16.83 -7.38 -19.52
N ASN A 12 -17.75 -7.21 -18.57
CA ASN A 12 -19.02 -6.52 -18.75
C ASN A 12 -19.03 -5.14 -18.07
N TYR A 13 -17.84 -4.52 -17.92
CA TYR A 13 -17.71 -3.19 -17.34
C TYR A 13 -18.50 -2.16 -18.16
N ASP A 14 -19.36 -1.42 -17.47
CA ASP A 14 -20.17 -0.34 -18.04
C ASP A 14 -19.74 0.98 -17.39
N ASP A 15 -19.17 1.88 -18.19
CA ASP A 15 -18.58 3.12 -17.72
C ASP A 15 -19.63 4.06 -17.12
N GLU A 16 -20.81 4.14 -17.73
CA GLU A 16 -21.90 5.01 -17.27
C GLU A 16 -22.41 4.54 -15.91
N LYS A 17 -22.68 3.25 -15.77
CA LYS A 17 -23.09 2.67 -14.47
C LYS A 17 -22.02 2.81 -13.41
N ALA A 18 -20.75 2.62 -13.75
CA ALA A 18 -19.65 2.81 -12.80
C ALA A 18 -19.58 4.27 -12.33
N ASN A 19 -19.75 5.22 -13.24
CA ASN A 19 -19.77 6.65 -12.93
C ASN A 19 -20.97 7.02 -12.03
N GLU A 20 -22.14 6.39 -12.22
CA GLU A 20 -23.28 6.56 -11.29
C GLU A 20 -22.94 6.09 -9.87
N VAL A 21 -22.29 4.93 -9.73
CA VAL A 21 -21.84 4.42 -8.43
C VAL A 21 -20.81 5.37 -7.79
N LEU A 22 -19.81 5.83 -8.55
CA LEU A 22 -18.79 6.75 -8.05
C LEU A 22 -19.41 8.07 -7.54
N LYS A 23 -20.41 8.61 -8.24
CA LYS A 23 -21.16 9.79 -7.77
C LYS A 23 -21.88 9.54 -6.45
N VAL A 24 -22.43 8.34 -6.26
CA VAL A 24 -23.06 7.96 -5.00
C VAL A 24 -22.02 7.86 -3.89
N LEU A 25 -20.87 7.22 -4.13
CA LEU A 25 -19.80 7.12 -3.14
C LEU A 25 -19.27 8.50 -2.73
N ALA A 26 -18.99 9.37 -3.70
CA ALA A 26 -18.55 10.74 -3.45
C ALA A 26 -19.59 11.54 -2.65
N LYS A 27 -20.87 11.46 -3.03
CA LYS A 27 -21.97 12.12 -2.31
C LYS A 27 -22.11 11.67 -0.85
N ASN A 28 -21.75 10.42 -0.56
CA ASN A 28 -21.86 9.85 0.78
C ASN A 28 -20.52 9.86 1.54
N GLU A 29 -19.54 10.66 1.11
CA GLU A 29 -18.24 10.81 1.79
C GLU A 29 -17.59 9.44 2.09
N THR A 30 -17.73 8.51 1.14
CA THR A 30 -17.22 7.16 1.31
C THR A 30 -15.71 7.13 1.16
N TRP A 31 -15.04 6.40 2.04
CA TRP A 31 -13.61 6.16 1.96
C TRP A 31 -13.31 4.84 1.25
N GLN A 32 -12.25 4.82 0.44
CA GLN A 32 -11.83 3.62 -0.28
C GLN A 32 -10.41 3.21 0.11
N ILE A 33 -10.21 1.90 0.24
CA ILE A 33 -8.89 1.27 0.40
C ILE A 33 -8.70 0.35 -0.81
N PRO A 34 -7.97 0.81 -1.85
CA PRO A 34 -7.84 0.06 -3.10
C PRO A 34 -7.09 -1.28 -2.98
N THR A 35 -6.12 -1.37 -2.06
CA THR A 35 -5.31 -2.57 -1.83
C THR A 35 -4.65 -3.08 -3.12
N LEU A 36 -4.03 -2.16 -3.88
CA LEU A 36 -3.40 -2.45 -5.17
C LEU A 36 -2.23 -3.44 -5.01
N ALA A 37 -1.49 -3.36 -3.90
CA ALA A 37 -0.31 -4.16 -3.63
C ALA A 37 -0.60 -5.67 -3.73
N LEU A 38 -1.77 -6.10 -3.25
CA LEU A 38 -2.17 -7.52 -3.28
C LEU A 38 -2.18 -8.11 -4.69
N TYR A 39 -2.55 -7.30 -5.68
CA TYR A 39 -2.72 -7.74 -7.06
C TYR A 39 -1.55 -7.33 -7.97
N ARG A 40 -0.79 -6.31 -7.60
CA ARG A 40 0.22 -5.67 -8.46
C ARG A 40 1.64 -5.70 -7.91
N SER A 41 1.85 -6.06 -6.64
CA SER A 41 3.21 -6.08 -6.07
C SER A 41 4.10 -7.13 -6.72
N THR A 42 5.36 -6.75 -6.92
CA THR A 42 6.42 -7.67 -7.33
C THR A 42 6.71 -8.63 -6.18
N ARG A 43 6.58 -9.92 -6.42
CA ARG A 43 6.89 -10.96 -5.44
C ARG A 43 8.24 -11.55 -5.78
N SER A 44 9.24 -11.28 -4.95
CA SER A 44 10.59 -11.79 -5.17
C SER A 44 11.21 -12.22 -3.85
N LYS A 45 12.23 -13.09 -3.91
CA LYS A 45 12.89 -13.59 -2.70
C LYS A 45 13.61 -12.47 -1.94
N GLU A 46 14.08 -11.45 -2.65
CA GLU A 46 14.72 -10.26 -2.07
C GLU A 46 13.78 -9.52 -1.11
N ASN A 47 12.47 -9.52 -1.39
CA ASN A 47 11.46 -8.90 -0.54
C ASN A 47 11.28 -9.62 0.80
N PHE A 48 11.80 -10.83 0.98
CA PHE A 48 11.64 -11.62 2.20
C PHE A 48 12.85 -11.53 3.15
N THR A 49 13.88 -10.76 2.79
CA THR A 49 15.18 -10.69 3.49
C THR A 49 15.06 -10.43 4.99
N HIS A 50 14.09 -9.64 5.42
CA HIS A 50 13.89 -9.25 6.82
C HIS A 50 12.81 -10.04 7.56
N LEU A 51 12.20 -11.04 6.92
CA LEU A 51 11.24 -11.92 7.59
C LEU A 51 11.97 -12.89 8.55
N PRO A 52 11.27 -13.38 9.59
CA PRO A 52 11.72 -14.53 10.37
C PRO A 52 12.15 -15.68 9.46
N ASP A 53 13.27 -16.35 9.78
CA ASP A 53 13.87 -17.37 8.89
C ASP A 53 12.87 -18.49 8.56
N SER A 54 12.07 -18.92 9.53
CA SER A 54 11.04 -19.95 9.34
C SER A 54 9.97 -19.54 8.31
N ILE A 55 9.57 -18.27 8.34
CA ILE A 55 8.57 -17.70 7.43
C ILE A 55 9.19 -17.45 6.06
N ARG A 56 10.38 -16.87 6.01
CA ARG A 56 11.14 -16.62 4.78
C ARG A 56 11.31 -17.90 3.97
N ILE A 57 11.82 -18.98 4.60
CA ILE A 57 12.01 -20.27 3.92
C ILE A 57 10.67 -20.82 3.40
N LYS A 58 9.61 -20.75 4.20
CA LYS A 58 8.27 -21.19 3.78
C LYS A 58 7.76 -20.39 2.58
N TRP A 59 7.97 -19.08 2.58
CA TRP A 59 7.51 -18.17 1.53
C TRP A 59 8.33 -18.30 0.25
N GLU A 60 9.66 -18.44 0.35
CA GLU A 60 10.53 -18.70 -0.80
C GLU A 60 10.14 -20.01 -1.51
N ASN A 61 9.85 -21.06 -0.74
CA ASN A 61 9.36 -22.34 -1.29
C ASN A 61 7.98 -22.20 -1.94
N GLY A 62 7.08 -21.45 -1.31
CA GLY A 62 5.75 -21.17 -1.85
C GLY A 62 5.80 -20.35 -3.15
N LEU A 63 6.67 -19.34 -3.19
CA LEU A 63 6.90 -18.51 -4.37
C LEU A 63 7.48 -19.33 -5.52
N GLN A 64 8.47 -20.18 -5.26
CA GLN A 64 9.06 -21.06 -6.28
C GLN A 64 8.02 -22.03 -6.88
N ALA A 65 7.05 -22.49 -6.08
CA ALA A 65 5.96 -23.32 -6.58
C ALA A 65 5.01 -22.55 -7.52
N MET A 66 4.91 -21.22 -7.36
CA MET A 66 4.08 -20.33 -8.18
C MET A 66 4.79 -19.75 -9.41
N GLU A 67 6.11 -19.52 -9.32
CA GLU A 67 6.92 -18.86 -10.36
C GLU A 67 6.89 -19.58 -11.72
N ASN A 68 6.51 -20.86 -11.73
CA ASN A 68 6.31 -21.64 -12.96
C ASN A 68 4.97 -21.35 -13.67
N GLN A 69 4.19 -20.36 -13.21
CA GLN A 69 2.90 -20.00 -13.78
C GLN A 69 2.89 -18.52 -14.16
N GLU A 70 2.93 -18.27 -15.47
CA GLU A 70 2.65 -16.94 -16.01
C GLU A 70 1.26 -16.46 -15.55
N PRO A 71 1.09 -15.19 -15.16
CA PRO A 71 -0.22 -14.63 -14.87
C PRO A 71 -1.16 -14.88 -16.06
N SER A 72 -2.38 -15.35 -15.78
CA SER A 72 -3.37 -15.50 -16.85
C SER A 72 -3.70 -14.14 -17.47
N PRO A 73 -4.11 -14.09 -18.76
CA PRO A 73 -4.61 -12.85 -19.37
C PRO A 73 -5.68 -12.15 -18.53
N ASP A 74 -6.59 -12.93 -17.92
CA ASP A 74 -7.64 -12.40 -17.05
C ASP A 74 -7.07 -11.72 -15.79
N SER A 75 -5.98 -12.27 -15.23
CA SER A 75 -5.31 -11.65 -14.08
C SER A 75 -4.74 -10.27 -14.45
N ARG A 76 -4.08 -10.15 -15.61
CA ARG A 76 -3.57 -8.85 -16.10
C ARG A 76 -4.71 -7.86 -16.36
N LYS A 77 -5.79 -8.34 -16.99
CA LYS A 77 -6.98 -7.52 -17.23
C LYS A 77 -7.55 -6.95 -15.93
N TYR A 78 -7.63 -7.78 -14.89
CA TYR A 78 -8.12 -7.38 -13.57
C TYR A 78 -7.18 -6.37 -12.89
N THR A 79 -5.86 -6.58 -12.94
CA THR A 79 -4.89 -5.64 -12.34
C THR A 79 -4.88 -4.28 -13.00
N ASP A 80 -5.10 -4.24 -14.32
CA ASP A 80 -5.20 -2.99 -15.08
C ASP A 80 -6.51 -2.27 -14.80
N TRP A 81 -7.61 -3.03 -14.66
CA TRP A 81 -8.90 -2.48 -14.26
C TRP A 81 -8.84 -1.86 -12.86
N MET A 82 -8.22 -2.54 -11.88
CA MET A 82 -8.05 -2.02 -10.52
C MET A 82 -7.32 -0.67 -10.52
N LEU A 83 -6.18 -0.59 -11.23
CA LEU A 83 -5.41 0.65 -11.31
C LEU A 83 -6.23 1.80 -11.92
N LYS A 84 -6.92 1.54 -13.04
CA LYS A 84 -7.78 2.53 -13.71
C LYS A 84 -8.96 2.94 -12.84
N MET A 85 -9.56 2.01 -12.11
CA MET A 85 -10.66 2.29 -11.21
C MET A 85 -10.19 3.15 -10.03
N THR A 86 -9.01 2.91 -9.46
CA THR A 86 -8.43 3.78 -8.44
C THR A 86 -8.22 5.20 -8.96
N GLY A 87 -7.73 5.36 -10.18
CA GLY A 87 -7.63 6.68 -10.82
C GLY A 87 -8.98 7.36 -11.00
N LYS A 88 -10.03 6.60 -11.36
CA LYS A 88 -11.41 7.14 -11.38
C LYS A 88 -11.91 7.53 -10.00
N ILE A 89 -11.69 6.72 -8.97
CA ILE A 89 -12.06 7.04 -7.58
C ILE A 89 -11.46 8.39 -7.18
N HIS A 90 -10.17 8.59 -7.45
CA HIS A 90 -9.46 9.85 -7.21
C HIS A 90 -10.04 11.02 -8.02
N GLN A 91 -10.33 10.83 -9.32
CA GLN A 91 -10.95 11.87 -10.16
C GLN A 91 -12.34 12.31 -9.70
N TYR A 92 -13.06 11.43 -9.00
CA TYR A 92 -14.36 11.74 -8.39
C TYR A 92 -14.24 12.35 -6.99
N GLU A 93 -13.03 12.70 -6.56
CA GLU A 93 -12.74 13.30 -5.26
C GLU A 93 -13.22 12.42 -4.08
N ILE A 94 -13.20 11.10 -4.28
CA ILE A 94 -13.49 10.12 -3.23
C ILE A 94 -12.22 9.93 -2.42
N ASP A 95 -12.33 10.02 -1.10
CA ASP A 95 -11.18 9.88 -0.20
C ASP A 95 -10.58 8.46 -0.23
N ILE A 96 -9.24 8.42 -0.19
CA ILE A 96 -8.46 7.18 -0.27
C ILE A 96 -7.57 7.03 0.96
N MET A 97 -7.55 5.82 1.53
CA MET A 97 -6.54 5.38 2.49
C MET A 97 -5.69 4.27 1.89
N ALA A 98 -4.41 4.22 2.26
CA ALA A 98 -3.52 3.13 1.89
C ALA A 98 -3.75 1.93 2.82
N GLY A 99 -3.85 0.75 2.22
CA GLY A 99 -3.94 -0.53 2.92
C GLY A 99 -3.47 -1.64 1.99
N THR A 100 -2.93 -2.72 2.54
CA THR A 100 -2.21 -3.72 1.73
C THR A 100 -2.75 -5.14 1.87
N ASP A 101 -3.62 -5.43 2.84
CA ASP A 101 -3.99 -6.81 3.21
C ASP A 101 -2.80 -7.71 3.58
N THR A 102 -1.68 -7.12 4.00
CA THR A 102 -0.51 -7.86 4.45
C THR A 102 -0.87 -8.78 5.62
N PRO A 103 -0.49 -10.08 5.59
CA PRO A 103 0.52 -10.71 4.72
C PRO A 103 -0.05 -11.54 3.54
N ILE A 104 -1.28 -11.29 3.10
CA ILE A 104 -1.90 -12.08 2.02
C ILE A 104 -1.05 -11.99 0.74
N GLY A 105 -0.89 -13.11 0.03
CA GLY A 105 -0.22 -13.12 -1.27
C GLY A 105 1.28 -12.84 -1.21
N PHE A 106 1.95 -13.21 -0.11
CA PHE A 106 3.39 -12.96 0.12
C PHE A 106 3.77 -11.48 0.21
N LEU A 107 2.83 -10.63 0.62
CA LEU A 107 3.15 -9.22 0.89
C LEU A 107 3.98 -9.11 2.17
N THR A 108 5.18 -8.55 2.05
CA THR A 108 6.08 -8.35 3.19
C THR A 108 5.59 -7.17 4.06
N PRO A 109 5.46 -7.33 5.39
CA PRO A 109 5.16 -6.23 6.30
C PRO A 109 6.15 -5.08 6.19
N GLY A 110 5.65 -3.85 6.24
CA GLY A 110 6.43 -2.64 5.98
C GLY A 110 6.61 -2.38 4.48
N LEU A 111 7.30 -3.27 3.77
CA LEU A 111 7.63 -3.08 2.34
C LEU A 111 6.39 -2.89 1.46
N SER A 112 5.36 -3.71 1.68
CA SER A 112 4.09 -3.68 0.92
C SER A 112 3.40 -2.31 0.92
N LEU A 113 3.55 -1.51 1.99
CA LEU A 113 2.96 -0.18 2.04
C LEU A 113 3.66 0.78 1.08
N HIS A 114 4.98 0.67 0.92
CA HIS A 114 5.72 1.47 -0.07
C HIS A 114 5.33 1.11 -1.52
N GLU A 115 4.99 -0.16 -1.76
CA GLU A 115 4.48 -0.62 -3.05
C GLU A 115 3.08 -0.05 -3.31
N GLU A 116 2.18 -0.08 -2.31
CA GLU A 116 0.85 0.55 -2.39
C GLU A 116 0.97 2.04 -2.75
N LEU A 117 1.83 2.80 -2.04
CA LEU A 117 2.05 4.21 -2.31
C LEU A 117 2.55 4.46 -3.75
N SER A 118 3.45 3.61 -4.23
CA SER A 118 3.96 3.72 -5.61
C SER A 118 2.86 3.47 -6.64
N GLN A 119 1.96 2.52 -6.37
CA GLN A 119 0.84 2.16 -7.24
C GLN A 119 -0.30 3.19 -7.19
N LEU A 120 -0.49 3.87 -6.05
CA LEU A 120 -1.39 5.02 -5.95
C LEU A 120 -0.91 6.17 -6.82
N VAL A 121 0.41 6.45 -6.85
CA VAL A 121 0.98 7.42 -7.79
C VAL A 121 0.81 6.97 -9.24
N GLU A 122 1.03 5.68 -9.53
CA GLU A 122 0.75 5.10 -10.86
C GLU A 122 -0.72 5.25 -11.27
N ALA A 123 -1.66 5.22 -10.31
CA ALA A 123 -3.08 5.41 -10.54
C ALA A 123 -3.49 6.87 -10.81
N GLY A 124 -2.59 7.83 -10.59
CA GLY A 124 -2.80 9.25 -10.91
C GLY A 124 -2.74 10.20 -9.71
N LEU A 125 -2.51 9.71 -8.49
CA LEU A 125 -2.28 10.58 -7.34
C LEU A 125 -0.90 11.24 -7.45
N SER A 126 -0.78 12.49 -6.99
CA SER A 126 0.53 13.09 -6.74
C SER A 126 1.26 12.37 -5.59
N PRO A 127 2.59 12.44 -5.49
CA PRO A 127 3.32 11.89 -4.35
C PRO A 127 2.84 12.43 -3.00
N LEU A 128 2.43 13.69 -2.93
CA LEU A 128 1.86 14.27 -1.70
C LEU A 128 0.51 13.65 -1.34
N GLU A 129 -0.39 13.47 -2.30
CA GLU A 129 -1.68 12.80 -2.08
C GLU A 129 -1.47 11.36 -1.64
N ALA A 130 -0.58 10.62 -2.30
CA ALA A 130 -0.21 9.26 -1.90
C ALA A 130 0.29 9.22 -0.45
N LEU A 131 1.21 10.10 -0.05
CA LEU A 131 1.67 10.18 1.35
C LEU A 131 0.54 10.44 2.34
N LYS A 132 -0.42 11.32 2.00
CA LYS A 132 -1.59 11.59 2.84
C LYS A 132 -2.43 10.35 3.07
N THR A 133 -2.59 9.48 2.06
CA THR A 133 -3.37 8.22 2.19
C THR A 133 -2.84 7.28 3.29
N ALA A 134 -1.56 7.38 3.65
CA ALA A 134 -0.93 6.58 4.71
C ALA A 134 -0.67 7.36 6.02
N THR A 135 -1.05 8.64 6.08
CA THR A 135 -0.74 9.53 7.22
C THR A 135 -1.98 10.29 7.69
N LEU A 136 -2.26 11.44 7.07
CA LEU A 136 -3.35 12.33 7.46
C LEU A 136 -4.74 11.72 7.25
N ASN A 137 -4.94 11.03 6.13
CA ASN A 137 -6.23 10.47 5.73
C ASN A 137 -6.78 9.45 6.75
N PRO A 138 -6.01 8.43 7.18
CA PRO A 138 -6.48 7.54 8.24
C PRO A 138 -6.65 8.26 9.58
N ALA A 139 -5.86 9.31 9.87
CA ALA A 139 -6.08 10.10 11.08
C ALA A 139 -7.45 10.79 11.06
N ILE A 140 -7.82 11.44 9.95
CA ILE A 140 -9.15 12.04 9.76
C ILE A 140 -10.25 10.99 9.87
N TYR A 141 -10.11 9.85 9.18
CA TYR A 141 -11.14 8.82 9.16
C TYR A 141 -11.44 8.25 10.56
N PHE A 142 -10.44 8.22 11.45
CA PHE A 142 -10.58 7.72 12.82
C PHE A 142 -10.81 8.82 13.87
N ASP A 143 -11.01 10.07 13.45
CA ASP A 143 -11.13 11.24 14.34
C ASP A 143 -9.90 11.40 15.26
N LEU A 144 -8.71 11.16 14.71
CA LEU A 144 -7.40 11.21 15.40
C LEU A 144 -6.46 12.29 14.83
N GLU A 145 -6.95 13.16 13.94
CA GLU A 145 -6.15 14.21 13.33
C GLU A 145 -5.72 15.30 14.32
N THR A 146 -6.28 15.35 15.53
CA THR A 146 -5.78 16.23 16.59
C THR A 146 -4.55 15.64 17.30
N GLU A 147 -4.34 14.33 17.16
CA GLU A 147 -3.29 13.56 17.83
C GLU A 147 -2.18 13.10 16.88
N LEU A 148 -2.48 12.74 15.63
CA LEU A 148 -1.51 12.13 14.72
C LEU A 148 -1.79 12.37 13.22
N GLY A 149 -0.90 11.88 12.37
CA GLY A 149 -1.05 11.91 10.90
C GLY A 149 -0.41 13.13 10.22
N TRP A 150 0.03 14.12 11.00
CA TRP A 150 0.76 15.29 10.53
C TRP A 150 1.72 15.85 11.60
N ILE A 151 2.62 16.73 11.19
CA ILE A 151 3.65 17.32 12.05
C ILE A 151 3.14 18.66 12.58
N GLY A 152 2.91 18.74 13.89
CA GLY A 152 2.42 19.93 14.56
C GLY A 152 2.76 19.95 16.04
N GLU A 153 2.51 21.10 16.68
CA GLU A 153 2.53 21.15 18.14
C GLU A 153 1.40 20.29 18.71
N ASN A 154 1.67 19.63 19.84
CA ASN A 154 0.72 18.77 20.56
C ASN A 154 0.27 17.48 19.82
N THR A 155 0.87 17.14 18.67
CA THR A 155 0.69 15.83 18.04
C THR A 155 1.69 14.81 18.58
N TRP A 156 1.44 13.52 18.36
CA TRP A 156 2.37 12.45 18.69
C TRP A 156 3.68 12.62 17.92
N ALA A 157 4.79 12.43 18.63
CA ALA A 157 6.13 12.46 18.06
C ALA A 157 6.45 11.14 17.32
N ASP A 158 5.66 10.87 16.27
CA ASP A 158 5.76 9.75 15.36
C ASP A 158 6.22 10.24 13.99
N LEU A 159 7.49 10.00 13.65
CA LEU A 159 8.13 10.53 12.44
C LEU A 159 8.93 9.44 11.72
N VAL A 160 8.99 9.53 10.40
CA VAL A 160 9.91 8.78 9.55
C VAL A 160 10.85 9.79 8.88
N ILE A 161 12.15 9.68 9.15
CA ILE A 161 13.18 10.56 8.60
C ILE A 161 13.74 9.89 7.35
N LEU A 162 13.73 10.60 6.22
CA LEU A 162 14.18 10.08 4.92
C LEU A 162 15.45 10.80 4.46
N THR A 163 16.35 10.07 3.78
CA THR A 163 17.56 10.67 3.18
C THR A 163 17.31 11.28 1.80
N ALA A 164 16.10 11.14 1.26
CA ALA A 164 15.70 11.66 -0.04
C ALA A 164 14.23 12.13 -0.03
N ASN A 165 13.90 13.07 -0.91
CA ASN A 165 12.60 13.72 -0.94
C ASN A 165 11.51 12.84 -1.58
N PRO A 166 10.49 12.39 -0.84
CA PRO A 166 9.41 11.55 -1.40
C PRO A 166 8.45 12.31 -2.31
N LEU A 167 8.51 13.65 -2.35
CA LEU A 167 7.70 14.47 -3.26
C LEU A 167 8.27 14.51 -4.68
N GLU A 168 9.57 14.25 -4.83
CA GLU A 168 10.23 14.13 -6.14
C GLU A 168 10.08 12.72 -6.72
N ASP A 169 10.17 11.71 -5.87
CA ASP A 169 9.92 10.31 -6.21
C ASP A 169 9.38 9.58 -4.97
N ILE A 170 8.16 9.05 -5.08
CA ILE A 170 7.50 8.32 -3.99
C ILE A 170 8.30 7.08 -3.53
N SER A 171 9.17 6.54 -4.40
CA SER A 171 10.06 5.43 -4.06
C SER A 171 11.06 5.79 -2.95
N ASN A 172 11.34 7.09 -2.76
CA ASN A 172 12.22 7.60 -1.71
C ASN A 172 11.68 7.36 -0.30
N THR A 173 10.40 7.00 -0.14
CA THR A 173 9.84 6.55 1.15
C THR A 173 10.59 5.35 1.73
N LYS A 174 11.30 4.56 0.91
CA LYS A 174 12.14 3.43 1.36
C LYS A 174 13.49 3.87 1.95
N GLN A 175 13.91 5.11 1.74
CA GLN A 175 15.22 5.62 2.18
C GLN A 175 15.22 6.12 3.64
N ILE A 176 14.81 5.26 4.58
CA ILE A 176 14.47 5.65 5.98
C ILE A 176 15.69 5.79 6.89
N ASP A 177 16.28 6.97 7.04
CA ASP A 177 17.42 7.18 7.95
C ASP A 177 17.13 6.80 9.40
N ALA A 178 15.98 7.23 9.91
CA ALA A 178 15.59 7.04 11.30
C ALA A 178 14.07 7.02 11.45
N VAL A 179 13.61 6.47 12.57
CA VAL A 179 12.20 6.51 13.00
C VAL A 179 12.14 7.14 14.38
N LEU A 180 11.22 8.09 14.57
CA LEU A 180 10.81 8.56 15.88
C LEU A 180 9.46 7.90 16.20
N LYS A 181 9.34 7.24 17.35
CA LYS A 181 8.07 6.65 17.81
C LYS A 181 7.81 7.10 19.23
N GLN A 182 6.72 7.83 19.45
CA GLN A 182 6.34 8.44 20.73
C GLN A 182 7.52 9.18 21.37
N GLY A 183 8.29 9.91 20.55
CA GLY A 183 9.46 10.68 20.99
C GLY A 183 10.74 9.87 21.21
N SER A 184 10.69 8.54 21.09
CA SER A 184 11.89 7.68 21.13
C SER A 184 12.55 7.63 19.75
N TYR A 185 13.85 7.91 19.69
CA TYR A 185 14.62 7.94 18.44
C TYR A 185 15.31 6.61 18.15
N PHE A 186 15.02 6.06 16.98
CA PHE A 186 15.57 4.83 16.44
C PHE A 186 16.37 5.17 15.19
N ASP A 187 17.69 5.32 15.35
CA ASP A 187 18.59 5.54 14.23
C ASP A 187 18.73 4.29 13.35
N ARG A 188 19.42 4.44 12.22
CA ARG A 188 19.67 3.34 11.29
C ARG A 188 20.30 2.10 11.96
N ASN A 189 21.19 2.29 12.93
CA ASN A 189 21.85 1.17 13.61
C ASN A 189 20.85 0.38 14.46
N VAL A 190 20.00 1.06 15.22
CA VAL A 190 18.95 0.45 16.04
C VAL A 190 17.92 -0.26 15.16
N LEU A 191 17.53 0.35 14.04
CA LEU A 191 16.62 -0.27 13.07
C LEU A 191 17.21 -1.56 12.49
N ASN A 192 18.47 -1.53 12.05
CA ASN A 192 19.16 -2.71 11.54
C ASN A 192 19.26 -3.84 12.59
N GLN A 193 19.59 -3.50 13.84
CA GLN A 193 19.60 -4.48 14.93
C GLN A 193 18.22 -5.07 15.20
N THR A 194 17.15 -4.27 15.04
CA THR A 194 15.77 -4.72 15.21
C THR A 194 15.38 -5.71 14.11
N LEU A 195 15.71 -5.41 12.85
CA LEU A 195 15.50 -6.34 11.73
C LEU A 195 16.26 -7.66 11.92
N GLU A 196 17.50 -7.60 12.40
CA GLU A 196 18.29 -8.79 12.71
C GLU A 196 17.71 -9.64 13.84
N LYS A 197 17.09 -9.00 14.86
CA LYS A 197 16.37 -9.72 15.91
C LYS A 197 15.12 -10.40 15.37
N VAL A 198 14.35 -9.73 14.51
CA VAL A 198 13.15 -10.30 13.86
C VAL A 198 13.52 -11.53 13.04
N ARG A 199 14.62 -11.49 12.28
CA ARG A 199 15.07 -12.61 11.45
C ARG A 199 15.35 -13.89 12.26
N LYS A 200 15.88 -13.75 13.47
CA LYS A 200 16.32 -14.86 14.34
C LYS A 200 15.22 -15.50 15.17
N ASN A 201 14.08 -14.83 15.34
CA ASN A 201 12.92 -15.34 16.08
C ASN A 201 12.07 -16.27 15.21
#